data_AF-A0A1C7NCG9-F1
#
_entry.id   AF-A0A1C7NCG9-F1
#
_cell.length_a   1.000
_cell.length_b   1.000
_cell.length_c   1.000
_cell.angle_alpha   90.00
_cell.angle_beta   90.00
_cell.angle_gamma   90.00
#
_symmetry.space_group_name_H-M   'P 1'
#
loop_
_entity.id
_entity.type
_entity.pdbx_description
1 polymer ?
#
loop_
_entity_poly.entity_id
_entity_poly.type
_entity_poly.pdbx_seq_one_letter_code
_entity_poly.pdbx_strand_id
1 'polypeptide(L)'
;MIQSYSSLWNEHCGIASFNPLYTVQPHADIVPTDARFIFASVASANDLISPLMHILNIYAPATRQARLPYFRDLATNLSLMSLLRSFTVLIIIIGNFNYDMYQRNILDPS
;
A
#
# COMPACT_ATOMS: atom_id res chain seq x y z
N MET A 1 19.39 9.01 -13.59
CA MET A 1 18.91 8.97 -12.20
C MET A 1 17.57 9.70 -12.18
N ILE A 2 16.51 9.06 -11.69
CA ILE A 2 15.18 9.69 -11.59
C ILE A 2 15.15 10.45 -10.26
N GLN A 3 15.03 11.78 -10.30
CA GLN A 3 14.98 12.62 -9.11
C GLN A 3 13.53 12.95 -8.76
N SER A 4 13.07 12.44 -7.61
CA SER A 4 11.78 12.78 -7.02
C SER A 4 11.93 13.89 -5.98
N TYR A 5 10.83 14.59 -5.66
CA TYR A 5 10.80 15.53 -4.54
C TYR A 5 10.59 14.81 -3.21
N SER A 6 9.80 13.74 -3.22
CA SER A 6 9.54 12.91 -2.05
C SER A 6 9.35 11.48 -2.49
N SER A 7 9.89 10.52 -1.75
CA SER A 7 9.67 9.10 -2.06
C SER A 7 9.86 8.21 -0.85
N LEU A 8 9.13 7.09 -0.87
CA LEU A 8 9.22 6.00 0.09
C LEU A 8 9.51 4.71 -0.67
N TRP A 9 10.40 3.89 -0.13
CA TRP A 9 10.84 2.64 -0.75
C TRP A 9 11.01 1.57 0.32
N ASN A 10 10.73 0.34 -0.04
CA ASN A 10 11.21 -0.86 0.64
C ASN A 10 11.81 -1.81 -0.41
N GLU A 11 12.14 -3.05 -0.03
CA GLU A 11 12.71 -4.04 -0.95
C GLU A 11 11.79 -4.40 -2.13
N HIS A 12 10.48 -4.17 -2.01
CA HIS A 12 9.47 -4.71 -2.91
C HIS A 12 8.75 -3.67 -3.75
N CYS A 13 8.54 -2.45 -3.23
CA CYS A 13 7.82 -1.39 -3.92
C CYS A 13 8.25 -0.01 -3.45
N GLY A 14 7.74 1.01 -4.14
CA GLY A 14 7.95 2.40 -3.77
C GLY A 14 6.78 3.29 -4.17
N ILE A 15 6.74 4.46 -3.57
CA ILE A 15 5.85 5.57 -3.91
C ILE A 15 6.74 6.79 -4.09
N ALA A 16 6.62 7.48 -5.23
CA ALA A 16 7.40 8.68 -5.50
C ALA A 16 6.50 9.81 -6.00
N SER A 17 6.70 11.00 -5.44
CA SER A 17 6.12 12.26 -5.91
C SER A 17 7.16 13.04 -6.70
N PHE A 18 6.79 13.42 -7.92
CA PHE A 18 7.56 14.32 -8.79
C PHE A 18 7.02 15.75 -8.79
N ASN A 19 5.91 15.99 -8.08
CA ASN A 19 5.34 17.31 -7.95
C ASN A 19 5.80 17.92 -6.62
N PRO A 20 6.46 19.10 -6.63
CA PRO A 20 6.96 19.73 -5.40
C PRO A 20 5.84 20.17 -4.45
N LEU A 21 4.59 20.24 -4.92
CA LEU A 21 3.44 20.59 -4.08
C LEU A 21 2.97 19.44 -3.19
N TYR A 22 3.44 18.21 -3.43
CA TYR A 22 2.99 17.02 -2.70
C TYR A 22 4.15 16.24 -2.10
N THR A 23 3.99 15.89 -0.83
CA THR A 23 4.92 15.05 -0.08
C THR A 23 4.25 13.74 0.28
N VAL A 24 5.01 12.64 0.24
CA VAL A 24 4.59 11.32 0.74
C VAL A 24 5.24 11.06 2.09
N GLN A 25 4.45 10.69 3.10
CA GLN A 25 4.95 10.40 4.45
C GLN A 25 4.50 9.01 4.90
N PRO A 26 5.38 8.22 5.53
CA PRO A 26 5.02 6.89 6.02
C PRO A 26 4.18 7.01 7.29
N HIS A 27 3.26 6.06 7.50
CA HIS A 27 2.60 5.90 8.79
C HIS A 27 3.53 5.17 9.76
N ALA A 28 4.08 5.87 10.76
CA ALA A 28 5.06 5.33 11.69
C ALA A 28 4.54 4.14 12.53
N ASP A 29 3.22 4.10 12.79
CA ASP A 29 2.58 3.04 13.58
C ASP A 29 2.44 1.71 12.82
N ILE A 30 2.68 1.74 11.51
CA ILE A 30 2.71 0.55 10.66
C ILE A 30 4.15 0.41 10.20
N VAL A 31 4.97 -0.33 10.96
CA VAL A 31 6.33 -0.67 10.55
C VAL A 31 6.33 -2.01 9.83
N PRO A 32 6.63 -2.04 8.51
CA PRO A 32 6.92 -3.24 7.78
C PRO A 32 8.15 -3.96 8.35
N THR A 33 7.98 -4.94 9.23
CA THR A 33 9.10 -5.84 9.55
C THR A 33 9.45 -6.75 8.37
N ASP A 34 8.50 -6.99 7.45
CA ASP A 34 8.68 -7.70 6.17
C ASP A 34 7.58 -7.31 5.15
N ALA A 35 7.11 -6.06 5.21
CA ALA A 35 5.90 -5.73 4.46
C ALA A 35 6.21 -5.49 2.99
N ARG A 36 5.75 -6.45 2.20
CA ARG A 36 5.29 -6.33 0.81
C ARG A 36 4.25 -5.23 0.57
N PHE A 37 4.21 -4.18 1.37
CA PHE A 37 3.39 -2.99 1.16
C PHE A 37 4.05 -1.75 1.77
N ILE A 38 3.63 -0.57 1.31
CA ILE A 38 3.90 0.73 1.92
C ILE A 38 2.55 1.38 2.20
N PHE A 39 2.35 1.86 3.44
CA PHE A 39 1.19 2.68 3.78
C PHE A 39 1.63 4.11 4.07
N ALA A 40 1.13 5.05 3.28
CA ALA A 40 1.58 6.44 3.31
C ALA A 40 0.41 7.42 3.27
N SER A 41 0.60 8.60 3.83
CA SER A 41 -0.20 9.78 3.55
C SER A 41 0.41 10.58 2.40
N VAL A 42 -0.45 11.23 1.63
CA VAL A 42 -0.09 12.26 0.65
C VAL A 42 -0.64 13.57 1.15
N ALA A 43 0.23 14.55 1.34
CA ALA A 43 -0.15 15.86 1.88
C ALA A 43 0.43 16.98 1.02
N SER A 44 -0.09 18.19 1.21
CA SER A 44 0.53 19.38 0.63
C SER A 44 1.92 19.59 1.24
N ALA A 45 2.90 20.00 0.46
CA ALA A 45 4.23 20.33 0.99
C ALA A 45 4.19 21.47 2.03
N ASN A 46 3.12 22.28 2.03
CA ASN A 46 2.90 23.38 2.97
C ASN A 46 2.03 23.00 4.19
N ASP A 47 1.38 21.84 4.18
CA ASP A 47 0.60 21.31 5.29
C ASP A 47 0.72 19.79 5.34
N LEU A 48 1.63 19.32 6.18
CA LEU A 48 1.93 17.90 6.37
C LEU A 48 0.99 17.19 7.35
N ILE A 49 0.15 17.95 8.06
CA ILE A 49 -0.71 17.40 9.14
C ILE A 49 -2.10 17.06 8.60
N SER A 50 -2.53 17.73 7.52
CA SER A 50 -3.82 17.47 6.85
C SER A 50 -3.62 16.70 5.53
N PRO A 51 -3.62 15.36 5.54
CA PRO A 51 -3.43 14.57 4.33
C PRO A 51 -4.60 14.75 3.36
N LEU A 52 -4.28 14.83 2.07
CA LEU A 52 -5.24 14.87 0.97
C LEU A 52 -5.80 13.47 0.66
N MET A 53 -4.98 12.45 0.85
CA MET A 53 -5.32 11.04 0.70
C MET A 53 -4.31 10.14 1.39
N HIS A 54 -4.68 8.87 1.54
CA HIS A 54 -3.79 7.80 1.96
C HIS A 54 -3.62 6.78 0.84
N ILE A 55 -2.42 6.21 0.72
CA ILE A 55 -2.10 5.19 -0.28
C ILE A 55 -1.56 3.96 0.45
N LEU A 56 -2.24 2.82 0.27
CA LEU A 56 -1.73 1.50 0.60
C LEU A 56 -1.26 0.82 -0.68
N ASN A 57 0.04 0.88 -0.95
CA ASN A 57 0.67 0.27 -2.11
C ASN A 57 1.16 -1.13 -1.79
N ILE A 58 0.60 -2.16 -2.42
CA ILE A 58 0.85 -3.59 -2.14
C ILE A 58 1.66 -4.23 -3.28
N TYR A 59 2.66 -5.04 -2.92
CA TYR A 59 3.40 -5.91 -3.82
C TYR A 59 3.33 -7.37 -3.33
N ALA A 60 2.21 -8.03 -3.63
CA ALA A 60 1.93 -9.37 -3.15
C ALA A 60 2.93 -10.40 -3.69
N PRO A 61 3.12 -11.56 -3.03
CA PRO A 61 3.99 -12.62 -3.53
C PRO A 61 3.64 -13.06 -4.96
N ALA A 62 4.65 -13.30 -5.81
CA ALA A 62 4.42 -13.81 -7.16
C ALA A 62 3.92 -15.27 -7.16
N THR A 63 4.34 -16.06 -6.16
CA THR A 63 3.96 -17.47 -6.02
C THR A 63 2.52 -17.63 -5.54
N ARG A 64 1.71 -18.39 -6.30
CA ARG A 64 0.27 -18.60 -6.00
C ARG A 64 0.02 -19.13 -4.59
N GLN A 65 0.87 -20.04 -4.11
CA GLN A 65 0.75 -20.65 -2.78
C GLN A 65 0.95 -19.64 -1.64
N ALA A 66 1.82 -18.63 -1.82
CA ALA A 66 2.10 -17.64 -0.79
C ALA A 66 1.11 -16.45 -0.77
N ARG A 67 0.37 -16.22 -1.87
CA ARG A 67 -0.56 -15.07 -1.97
C ARG A 67 -1.73 -15.13 -1.00
N LEU A 68 -2.40 -16.29 -0.91
CA LEU A 68 -3.59 -16.40 -0.06
C LEU A 68 -3.24 -16.22 1.43
N PRO A 69 -2.19 -16.87 1.98
CA PRO A 69 -1.71 -16.58 3.33
C PRO A 69 -1.39 -15.09 3.50
N TYR A 70 -0.62 -14.50 2.59
CA TYR A 70 -0.27 -13.08 2.64
C TYR A 70 -1.48 -12.15 2.75
N PHE A 71 -2.50 -12.33 1.90
CA PHE A 71 -3.70 -11.49 1.96
C PHE A 71 -4.55 -11.77 3.21
N ARG A 72 -4.56 -13.00 3.73
CA ARG A 72 -5.21 -13.30 5.01
C ARG A 72 -4.51 -12.57 6.15
N ASP A 73 -3.18 -12.65 6.22
CA ASP A 73 -2.38 -11.97 7.25
C ASP A 73 -2.55 -10.44 7.18
N LEU A 74 -2.61 -9.89 5.96
CA LEU A 74 -2.88 -8.47 5.75
C LEU A 74 -4.27 -8.08 6.27
N ALA A 75 -5.30 -8.89 5.97
CA ALA A 75 -6.68 -8.63 6.38
C ALA A 75 -6.93 -8.86 7.89
N THR A 76 -6.13 -9.71 8.54
CA THR A 76 -6.21 -9.97 9.99
C THR A 76 -5.30 -9.06 10.81
N ASN A 77 -4.46 -8.24 10.17
CA ASN A 77 -3.65 -7.23 10.85
C ASN A 77 -4.55 -6.16 11.49
N LEU A 78 -4.83 -6.32 12.78
CA LEU A 78 -5.75 -5.45 13.53
C LEU A 78 -5.28 -3.99 13.58
N SER A 79 -3.97 -3.74 13.69
CA SER A 79 -3.42 -2.38 13.72
C SER A 79 -3.68 -1.67 12.38
N LEU A 80 -3.37 -2.35 11.27
CA LEU A 80 -3.63 -1.82 9.93
C LEU A 80 -5.13 -1.61 9.70
N MET A 81 -5.97 -2.61 10.00
CA MET A 81 -7.42 -2.50 9.80
C MET A 81 -8.06 -1.41 10.66
N SER A 82 -7.62 -1.25 11.91
CA SER A 82 -8.11 -0.18 12.79
C SER A 82 -7.72 1.19 12.26
N LEU A 83 -6.47 1.33 11.81
CA LEU A 83 -5.97 2.56 11.21
C LEU A 83 -6.74 2.91 9.93
N LEU A 84 -6.90 1.96 9.01
CA LEU A 84 -7.68 2.15 7.77
C LEU A 84 -9.13 2.58 8.05
N ARG A 85 -9.77 2.04 9.09
CA ARG A 85 -11.15 2.41 9.47
C ARG A 85 -11.24 3.76 10.19
N SER A 86 -10.13 4.26 10.74
CA SER A 86 -10.10 5.52 11.46
C SER A 86 -10.09 6.75 10.54
N PHE A 87 -9.64 6.60 9.29
CA PHE A 87 -9.57 7.71 8.36
C PHE A 87 -10.93 8.02 7.74
N THR A 88 -11.22 9.32 7.68
CA THR A 88 -12.36 9.89 6.95
C THR A 88 -11.97 10.39 5.55
N VAL A 89 -10.65 10.55 5.32
CA VAL A 89 -10.07 10.97 4.05
C VAL A 89 -9.91 9.74 3.12
N LEU A 90 -9.98 9.97 1.80
CA LEU A 90 -9.83 8.94 0.77
C LEU A 90 -8.62 8.03 1.01
N ILE A 91 -8.85 6.73 0.96
CA ILE A 91 -7.80 5.70 0.95
C ILE A 91 -7.80 5.03 -0.42
N ILE A 92 -6.64 5.01 -1.08
CA ILE A 92 -6.40 4.29 -2.32
C ILE A 92 -5.60 3.04 -1.99
N ILE A 93 -6.15 1.87 -2.31
CA ILE A 93 -5.42 0.59 -2.25
C ILE A 93 -5.00 0.24 -3.68
N ILE A 94 -3.71 0.12 -3.91
CA ILE A 94 -3.13 -0.07 -5.25
C ILE A 94 -1.94 -1.02 -5.19
N GLY A 95 -1.43 -1.41 -6.36
CA GLY A 95 -0.16 -2.09 -6.52
C GLY A 95 -0.27 -3.36 -7.35
N ASN A 96 0.71 -4.23 -7.21
CA ASN A 96 0.72 -5.52 -7.88
C ASN A 96 0.23 -6.62 -6.92
N PHE A 97 -1.03 -7.01 -7.09
CA PHE A 97 -1.65 -8.09 -6.32
C PHE A 97 -1.20 -9.50 -6.77
N ASN A 98 -0.45 -9.59 -7.87
CA ASN A 98 -0.04 -10.83 -8.53
C ASN A 98 -1.20 -11.81 -8.71
N TYR A 99 -2.41 -11.29 -8.91
CA TYR A 99 -3.64 -12.04 -9.00
C TYR A 99 -4.09 -12.15 -10.45
N ASP A 100 -4.33 -13.36 -10.92
CA ASP A 100 -4.85 -13.63 -12.26
C ASP A 100 -6.35 -13.92 -12.17
N MET A 101 -7.16 -13.00 -12.71
CA MET A 101 -8.63 -13.13 -12.72
C MET A 101 -9.11 -14.27 -13.62
N TYR A 102 -8.35 -14.64 -14.65
CA TYR A 102 -8.77 -15.63 -15.64
C TYR A 102 -8.57 -17.08 -15.17
N GLN A 103 -7.67 -17.30 -14.22
CA GLN A 103 -7.43 -18.65 -13.65
C GLN A 103 -8.53 -19.14 -12.70
N ARG A 104 -9.42 -18.26 -12.22
CA ARG A 104 -10.54 -18.66 -11.34
C ARG A 104 -11.63 -19.43 -12.08
N ASN A 105 -11.87 -19.11 -13.36
CA ASN A 105 -12.96 -19.70 -14.15
C ASN A 105 -12.71 -21.13 -14.64
N ILE A 106 -11.54 -21.72 -14.35
CA ILE A 106 -11.16 -23.05 -14.83
C ILE A 106 -11.23 -24.10 -13.71
N LEU A 107 -11.25 -23.69 -12.43
CA LEU A 107 -11.05 -24.62 -11.30
C LEU A 107 -12.10 -24.55 -10.18
N ASP A 108 -13.11 -23.68 -10.24
CA ASP A 108 -14.27 -23.73 -9.34
C ASP A 108 -15.53 -24.12 -10.13
N PRO A 109 -15.87 -25.43 -10.24
CA PRO A 109 -17.26 -25.80 -10.46
C PRO A 109 -18.01 -25.58 -9.14
N SER A 110 -19.00 -24.70 -9.20
CA SER A 110 -20.07 -24.55 -8.21
C SER A 110 -20.68 -25.89 -7.78
#